data_AF-W5SYW7-F1
#
_entry.id   AF-W5SYW7-F1
#
_cell.length_a   1.000
_cell.length_b   1.000
_cell.length_c   1.000
_cell.angle_alpha   90.00
_cell.angle_beta   90.00
_cell.angle_gamma   90.00
#
_symmetry.space_group_name_H-M   'P 1'
#
loop_
_entity.id
_entity.type
_entity.pdbx_description
1 polymer ?
#
loop_
_entity_poly.entity_id
_entity_poly.type
_entity_poly.pdbx_seq_one_letter_code
_entity_poly.pdbx_strand_id
1 'polypeptide(L)'
;FLGISYWYRKPIQNVITKYQENGVMKASTFSKVYYIEFRFKKGSVFCYIGEISYLLRKEKSNKKYYKSLVERILCLERQVYEFYNKKLPDGGIITKWIERKQK
;
A
#
# COMPACT_ATOMS: atom_id res chain seq x y z
N PHE A 1 7.93 0.31 -18.68
CA PHE A 1 7.84 0.17 -17.21
C PHE A 1 9.22 0.41 -16.59
N LEU A 2 9.30 1.21 -15.52
CA LEU A 2 10.52 1.59 -14.79
C LEU A 2 10.55 1.04 -13.36
N GLY A 3 9.47 0.42 -12.89
CA GLY A 3 9.39 -0.21 -11.58
C GLY A 3 8.19 0.24 -10.75
N ILE A 4 8.06 -0.37 -9.58
CA ILE A 4 7.03 -0.07 -8.58
C ILE A 4 7.66 0.71 -7.42
N SER A 5 6.90 1.60 -6.79
CA SER A 5 7.30 2.25 -5.53
C SER A 5 6.09 2.42 -4.62
N TYR A 6 6.30 2.39 -3.30
CA TYR A 6 5.24 2.59 -2.31
C TYR A 6 5.47 3.90 -1.57
N TRP A 7 4.40 4.64 -1.38
CA TRP A 7 4.46 5.95 -0.75
C TRP A 7 3.18 6.26 0.01
N TYR A 8 3.26 7.29 0.84
CA TYR A 8 2.09 7.95 1.38
C TYR A 8 2.30 9.46 1.37
N ARG A 9 1.22 10.21 1.27
CA ARG A 9 1.23 11.67 1.41
C ARG A 9 0.13 12.14 2.34
N LYS A 10 0.27 13.34 2.89
CA LYS A 10 -0.87 14.01 3.52
C LYS A 10 -1.91 14.28 2.43
N PRO A 11 -3.20 14.03 2.67
CA PRO A 11 -4.23 14.38 1.72
C PRO A 11 -4.28 15.90 1.52
N ILE A 12 -4.70 16.34 0.34
CA ILE A 12 -4.87 17.78 0.01
C ILE A 12 -6.01 18.37 0.84
N GLN A 13 -7.05 17.58 1.13
CA GLN A 13 -8.14 17.90 2.02
C GLN A 13 -8.38 16.72 2.97
N ASN A 14 -8.61 16.98 4.25
CA ASN A 14 -8.91 15.92 5.22
C ASN A 14 -10.17 15.16 4.77
N VAL A 15 -10.00 13.90 4.38
CA VAL A 15 -11.13 13.02 4.04
C VAL A 15 -11.73 12.53 5.34
N ILE A 16 -12.92 13.02 5.66
CA ILE A 16 -13.73 12.58 6.80
C ILE A 16 -14.86 11.72 6.27
N THR A 17 -14.79 10.41 6.48
CA THR A 17 -15.86 9.50 6.12
C THR A 17 -16.72 9.23 7.35
N LYS A 18 -17.98 9.69 7.32
CA LYS A 18 -18.97 9.37 8.36
C LYS A 18 -19.68 8.08 7.98
N TYR A 19 -19.81 7.15 8.93
CA TYR A 19 -20.53 5.90 8.73
C TYR A 19 -21.27 5.51 10.01
N GLN A 20 -22.35 4.76 9.86
CA GLN A 20 -23.17 4.31 10.98
C GLN A 20 -22.84 2.85 11.29
N GLU A 21 -22.51 2.57 12.55
CA GLU A 21 -22.23 1.22 13.03
C GLU A 21 -23.04 1.00 14.32
N ASN A 22 -23.94 0.02 14.31
CA ASN A 22 -24.85 -0.29 15.42
C ASN A 22 -25.66 0.92 15.94
N GLY A 23 -26.13 1.78 15.04
CA GLY A 23 -26.89 2.99 15.40
C GLY A 23 -26.04 4.16 15.90
N VAL A 24 -24.72 3.99 16.06
CA VAL A 24 -23.81 5.05 16.47
C VAL A 24 -23.10 5.62 15.24
N MET A 25 -23.16 6.95 15.09
CA MET A 25 -22.41 7.66 14.05
C MET A 25 -20.92 7.69 14.40
N LYS A 26 -20.11 7.08 13.54
CA LYS A 26 -18.65 7.11 13.61
C LYS A 26 -18.09 7.96 12.47
N ALA A 27 -16.93 8.55 12.70
CA ALA A 27 -16.18 9.26 11.66
C ALA A 27 -14.76 8.72 11.60
N SER A 28 -14.30 8.35 10.41
CA SER A 28 -12.90 8.02 10.15
C SER A 28 -12.23 9.17 9.41
N THR A 29 -11.07 9.58 9.90
CA THR A 29 -10.23 10.59 9.25
C THR A 29 -9.02 9.92 8.62
N PHE A 30 -8.79 10.14 7.33
CA PHE A 30 -7.57 9.67 6.68
C PHE A 30 -6.46 10.72 6.85
N SER A 31 -5.54 10.52 7.79
CA SER A 31 -4.40 11.43 7.98
C SER A 31 -3.32 11.29 6.90
N LYS A 32 -3.32 10.15 6.19
CA LYS A 32 -2.40 9.81 5.11
C LYS A 32 -3.14 9.03 4.03
N VAL A 33 -2.79 9.32 2.78
CA VAL A 33 -3.25 8.59 1.60
C VAL A 33 -2.08 7.74 1.11
N TYR A 34 -2.27 6.44 1.11
CA TYR A 34 -1.29 5.44 0.74
C TYR A 34 -1.49 5.00 -0.71
N TYR A 35 -0.40 4.78 -1.42
CA TYR A 35 -0.48 4.39 -2.82
C TYR A 35 0.70 3.56 -3.30
N ILE A 36 0.43 2.80 -4.35
CA ILE A 36 1.41 2.14 -5.20
C ILE A 36 1.61 3.02 -6.44
N GLU A 37 2.85 3.37 -6.72
CA GLU A 37 3.24 4.07 -7.94
C GLU A 37 3.83 3.06 -8.94
N PHE A 38 3.20 2.92 -10.10
CA PHE A 38 3.74 2.20 -11.25
C PHE A 38 4.40 3.22 -12.17
N ARG A 39 5.73 3.17 -12.29
CA ARG A 39 6.50 4.17 -13.03
C ARG A 39 6.72 3.75 -14.48
N PHE A 40 6.59 4.69 -15.41
CA PHE A 40 6.82 4.51 -16.85
C PHE A 40 7.64 5.67 -17.41
N LYS A 41 8.16 5.53 -18.64
CA LYS A 41 8.98 6.57 -19.28
C LYS A 41 8.21 7.89 -19.51
N LYS A 42 6.90 7.80 -19.74
CA LYS A 42 6.03 8.94 -20.06
C LYS A 42 5.18 9.41 -18.86
N GLY A 43 5.45 8.92 -17.66
CA GLY A 43 4.68 9.27 -16.46
C GLY A 43 4.48 8.07 -15.52
N SER A 44 3.59 8.23 -14.55
CA SER A 44 3.29 7.22 -13.53
C SER A 44 1.79 6.99 -13.40
N VAL A 45 1.41 5.76 -13.05
CA VAL A 45 0.04 5.42 -12.63
C VAL A 45 0.06 5.26 -11.11
N PHE A 46 -0.84 5.98 -10.42
CA PHE A 46 -0.97 5.95 -8.97
C PHE A 46 -2.22 5.15 -8.57
N CYS A 47 -2.03 4.07 -7.83
CA CYS A 47 -3.11 3.26 -7.28
C CYS A 47 -3.24 3.52 -5.79
N TYR A 48 -4.32 4.19 -5.39
CA TYR A 48 -4.58 4.55 -4.00
C TYR A 48 -5.28 3.41 -3.27
N ILE A 49 -4.66 2.92 -2.19
CA ILE A 49 -5.15 1.76 -1.43
C ILE A 49 -4.99 2.06 0.07
N GLY A 50 -6.09 2.18 0.79
CA GLY A 50 -6.09 2.55 2.21
C GLY A 50 -5.54 1.43 3.11
N GLU A 51 -5.79 0.18 2.74
CA GLU A 51 -5.44 -1.02 3.49
C GLU A 51 -3.93 -1.21 3.63
N ILE A 52 -3.12 -0.65 2.72
CA ILE A 52 -1.65 -0.66 2.81
C ILE A 52 -1.16 0.04 4.09
N SER A 53 -1.94 0.99 4.63
CA SER A 53 -1.65 1.62 5.93
C SER A 53 -1.50 0.60 7.06
N TYR A 54 -2.24 -0.51 6.99
CA TYR A 54 -2.20 -1.58 7.97
C TYR A 54 -0.84 -2.28 8.02
N LEU A 55 -0.11 -2.31 6.89
CA LEU A 55 1.21 -2.92 6.80
C LEU A 55 2.28 -2.15 7.55
N LEU A 56 2.05 -0.88 7.89
CA LEU A 56 2.98 -0.08 8.68
C LEU A 56 2.81 -0.22 10.19
N ARG A 57 1.83 -1.03 10.64
CA ARG A 57 1.52 -1.26 12.05
C ARG A 57 2.25 -2.52 12.54
N LYS A 58 3.42 -2.34 13.15
CA LYS A 58 4.29 -3.45 13.58
C LYS A 58 3.58 -4.41 14.54
N GLU A 59 2.68 -3.90 15.38
CA GLU A 59 1.86 -4.67 16.32
C GLU A 59 0.88 -5.62 15.62
N LYS A 60 0.63 -5.42 14.31
CA LYS A 60 -0.29 -6.23 13.50
C LYS A 60 0.43 -7.23 12.60
N SER A 61 1.76 -7.23 12.54
CA SER A 61 2.58 -8.07 11.66
C SER A 61 2.29 -9.57 11.79
N ASN A 62 1.96 -10.04 13.00
CA ASN A 62 1.64 -11.45 13.26
C ASN A 62 0.21 -11.86 12.88
N LYS A 63 -0.66 -10.91 12.49
CA LYS A 63 -2.06 -11.23 12.15
C LYS A 63 -2.15 -11.89 10.77
N LYS A 64 -3.03 -12.89 10.64
CA LYS A 64 -3.30 -13.60 9.37
C LYS A 64 -3.58 -12.65 8.20
N TYR A 65 -4.39 -11.63 8.44
CA TYR A 65 -4.71 -10.61 7.43
C TYR A 65 -3.47 -9.85 6.93
N TYR A 66 -2.56 -9.50 7.85
CA TYR A 66 -1.31 -8.81 7.49
C TYR A 66 -0.49 -9.66 6.53
N LYS A 67 -0.24 -10.93 6.90
CA LYS A 67 0.56 -11.87 6.08
C LYS A 67 -0.05 -12.06 4.70
N SER A 68 -1.37 -12.31 4.64
CA SER A 68 -2.10 -12.46 3.39
C SER A 68 -2.04 -11.21 2.50
N LEU A 69 -2.12 -10.01 3.08
CA LEU A 69 -1.99 -8.76 2.33
C LEU A 69 -0.58 -8.60 1.74
N VAL A 70 0.47 -8.89 2.52
CA VAL A 70 1.86 -8.86 2.03
C VAL A 70 2.06 -9.85 0.88
N GLU A 71 1.60 -11.09 1.03
CA GLU A 71 1.70 -12.14 0.01
C GLU A 71 1.00 -11.74 -1.30
N ARG A 72 -0.21 -11.17 -1.22
CA ARG A 72 -0.94 -10.69 -2.40
C ARG A 72 -0.19 -9.58 -3.12
N ILE A 73 0.40 -8.64 -2.38
CA ILE A 73 1.18 -7.55 -2.96
C ILE A 73 2.48 -8.08 -3.59
N LEU A 74 3.18 -9.00 -2.93
CA LEU A 74 4.36 -9.67 -3.49
C LEU A 74 4.03 -10.44 -4.78
N CYS A 75 2.89 -11.13 -4.82
CA CYS A 75 2.41 -11.80 -6.02
C CYS A 75 2.14 -10.80 -7.15
N LEU A 76 1.50 -9.68 -6.85
CA LEU A 76 1.26 -8.60 -7.82
C LEU A 76 2.57 -7.99 -8.33
N GLU A 77 3.55 -7.74 -7.46
CA GLU A 77 4.88 -7.27 -7.87
C GLU A 77 5.53 -8.24 -8.86
N ARG A 78 5.52 -9.54 -8.54
CA ARG A 78 6.08 -10.59 -9.39
C ARG A 78 5.39 -10.61 -10.76
N GLN A 79 4.05 -10.64 -10.79
CA GLN A 79 3.27 -10.69 -12.02
C GLN A 79 3.51 -9.45 -12.89
N VAL A 80 3.57 -8.25 -12.31
CA VAL A 80 3.83 -7.02 -13.07
C VAL A 80 5.24 -7.02 -13.65
N TYR A 81 6.24 -7.43 -12.87
CA TYR A 81 7.62 -7.49 -13.35
C TYR A 81 7.79 -8.54 -14.45
N GLU A 82 7.17 -9.71 -14.29
CA GLU A 82 7.14 -10.78 -15.30
C GLU A 82 6.45 -10.31 -16.59
N PHE A 83 5.29 -9.66 -16.50
CA PHE A 83 4.57 -9.11 -17.64
C PHE A 83 5.43 -8.13 -18.47
N TYR A 84 6.30 -7.37 -17.82
CA TYR A 84 7.24 -6.45 -18.48
C TYR A 84 8.61 -7.07 -18.78
N ASN A 85 8.78 -8.39 -18.65
CA ASN A 85 10.04 -9.11 -18.85
C ASN A 85 11.21 -8.52 -18.03
N LYS A 86 10.95 -8.18 -16.78
CA LYS A 86 11.95 -7.65 -15.83
C LYS A 86 12.09 -8.55 -14.61
N LYS A 87 13.28 -8.55 -14.03
CA LYS A 87 13.53 -9.22 -12.75
C LYS A 87 13.07 -8.33 -11.59
N LEU A 88 12.26 -8.90 -10.70
CA LEU A 88 11.90 -8.26 -9.43
C LEU A 88 13.14 -8.25 -8.50
N PRO A 89 13.42 -7.16 -7.77
CA PRO A 89 14.48 -7.15 -6.77
C PRO A 89 14.22 -8.18 -5.68
N ASP A 90 15.29 -8.81 -5.18
CA ASP A 90 15.18 -9.83 -4.14
C ASP A 90 14.47 -9.32 -2.88
N GLY A 91 13.68 -10.19 -2.27
CA GLY A 91 12.80 -9.89 -1.14
C GLY A 91 11.52 -9.11 -1.48
N GLY A 92 11.38 -8.54 -2.68
CA GLY A 92 10.24 -7.69 -3.05
C GLY A 92 10.41 -6.22 -2.64
N ILE A 93 9.59 -5.34 -3.22
CA ILE A 93 9.68 -3.89 -3.00
C ILE A 93 8.85 -3.49 -1.77
N ILE A 94 7.70 -4.14 -1.56
CA ILE A 94 6.81 -3.89 -0.42
C ILE A 94 7.46 -4.24 0.92
N THR A 95 8.20 -5.34 1.00
CA THR A 95 8.89 -5.78 2.23
C THR A 95 9.93 -4.74 2.66
N LYS A 96 10.80 -4.32 1.73
CA LYS A 96 11.80 -3.26 1.95
C LYS A 96 11.16 -1.95 2.36
N TRP A 97 10.01 -1.63 1.79
CA TRP A 97 9.28 -0.41 2.17
C TRP A 97 8.69 -0.52 3.58
N ILE A 98 8.07 -1.65 3.94
CA ILE A 98 7.56 -1.94 5.28
C ILE A 98 8.69 -1.84 6.30
N GLU A 99 9.81 -2.52 6.09
CA GLU A 99 10.98 -2.49 7.00
C GLU A 99 11.48 -1.08 7.27
N ARG A 100 11.52 -0.23 6.23
CA ARG A 100 11.95 1.17 6.37
C ARG A 100 10.94 2.09 7.06
N LYS A 101 9.65 1.71 7.09
CA LYS A 101 8.54 2.58 7.51
C LYS A 101 7.83 2.11 8.77
N GLN A 102 7.94 0.85 9.14
CA GLN A 102 7.54 0.36 10.45
C GLN A 102 8.44 1.00 11.51
N LYS A 103 7.81 1.66 12.47
CA LYS A 103 8.45 2.08 13.72
C LYS A 103 8.24 0.97 14.75
#